data_AF-E7BS47-F1
#
_entry.id   AF-E7BS47-F1
#
_cell.length_a   1.000
_cell.length_b   1.000
_cell.length_c   1.000
_cell.angle_alpha   90.00
_cell.angle_beta   90.00
_cell.angle_gamma   90.00
#
_symmetry.space_group_name_H-M   'P 1'
#
loop_
_entity.id
_entity.type
_entity.pdbx_description
1 polymer ?
#
loop_
_entity_poly.entity_id
_entity_poly.type
_entity_poly.pdbx_seq_one_letter_code
_entity_poly.pdbx_strand_id
1 'polypeptide(L)'
;RFTLWWSPTINRANVYVGFQVQLDLTGIFMHGKIPTLKISLIQIFRAHLWQKIHESIVMDLCQVFDQELDALEIETVQKETIHPRKSYKMNSSCADILLFASYKWNVSR
;
A
#
# COMPACT_ATOMS: atom_id res chain seq x y z
N ARG A 1 -6.09 19.38 14.65
CA ARG A 1 -6.75 18.28 15.40
C ARG A 1 -8.17 18.00 14.91
N PHE A 2 -9.10 18.99 14.88
CA PHE A 2 -10.47 18.78 14.38
C PHE A 2 -10.54 18.27 12.93
N THR A 3 -9.91 18.97 11.98
CA THR A 3 -9.97 18.62 10.54
C THR A 3 -9.36 17.25 10.24
N LEU A 4 -8.34 16.83 10.98
CA LEU A 4 -7.73 15.51 10.84
C LEU A 4 -8.66 14.41 11.39
N TRP A 5 -9.25 14.63 12.56
CA TRP A 5 -10.19 13.67 13.17
C TRP A 5 -11.40 13.38 12.26
N TRP A 6 -12.00 14.44 11.71
CA TRP A 6 -13.15 14.33 10.81
C TRP A 6 -12.74 14.18 9.33
N SER A 7 -11.47 13.89 9.05
CA SER A 7 -10.98 13.81 7.68
C SER A 7 -11.72 12.77 6.81
N PRO A 8 -12.14 11.58 7.29
CA PRO A 8 -12.87 10.63 6.45
C PRO A 8 -14.24 11.14 5.99
N THR A 9 -14.89 11.99 6.81
CA THR A 9 -16.21 12.56 6.49
C THR A 9 -16.11 13.85 5.69
N ILE A 10 -15.03 14.62 5.87
CA ILE A 10 -14.81 15.89 5.18
C ILE A 10 -14.16 15.67 3.80
N ASN A 11 -13.09 14.86 3.71
CA ASN A 11 -12.34 14.62 2.48
C ASN A 11 -12.90 13.43 1.69
N ARG A 12 -14.11 13.59 1.13
CA ARG A 12 -14.77 12.57 0.31
C ARG A 12 -15.37 13.16 -0.97
N ALA A 13 -15.43 12.36 -2.02
CA ALA A 13 -15.95 12.75 -3.34
C ALA A 13 -17.39 13.28 -3.32
N ASN A 14 -18.23 12.80 -2.39
CA ASN A 14 -19.63 13.26 -2.28
C ASN A 14 -19.77 14.65 -1.62
N VAL A 15 -18.72 15.20 -1.03
CA VAL A 15 -18.74 16.50 -0.33
C VAL A 15 -18.11 17.60 -1.20
N TYR A 16 -17.05 17.28 -1.93
CA TYR A 16 -16.39 18.20 -2.84
C TYR A 16 -16.42 17.64 -4.26
N VAL A 17 -16.99 18.40 -5.19
CA VAL A 17 -17.14 18.01 -6.61
C VAL A 17 -16.02 18.61 -7.46
N GLY A 18 -15.52 17.84 -8.43
CA GLY A 18 -14.72 18.37 -9.55
C GLY A 18 -13.23 18.60 -9.27
N PHE A 19 -12.71 18.26 -8.09
CA PHE A 19 -11.28 18.35 -7.79
C PHE A 19 -10.80 17.08 -7.07
N GLN A 20 -9.93 16.30 -7.71
CA GLN A 20 -9.28 15.14 -7.09
C GLN A 20 -7.79 15.17 -7.40
N VAL A 21 -6.96 15.23 -6.35
CA VAL A 21 -5.50 15.23 -6.49
C VAL A 21 -4.91 14.22 -5.53
N GLN A 22 -3.97 13.41 -6.01
CA GLN A 22 -3.21 12.51 -5.16
C GLN A 22 -2.09 13.28 -4.44
N LEU A 23 -1.90 13.04 -3.14
CA LEU A 23 -0.76 13.59 -2.40
C LEU A 23 0.52 12.85 -2.79
N ASP A 24 1.56 13.61 -3.13
CA ASP A 24 2.86 13.06 -3.52
C ASP A 24 3.38 12.04 -2.49
N LEU A 25 3.97 10.95 -3.01
CA LEU A 25 4.54 9.84 -2.22
C LEU A 25 3.53 9.04 -1.37
N THR A 26 2.22 9.22 -1.58
CA THR A 26 1.16 8.48 -0.87
C THR A 26 0.03 8.08 -1.81
N GLY A 27 -0.81 7.12 -1.43
CA GLY A 27 -2.04 6.79 -2.15
C GLY A 27 -3.25 7.65 -1.78
N ILE A 28 -3.05 8.75 -1.03
CA ILE A 28 -4.15 9.54 -0.48
C ILE A 28 -4.66 10.53 -1.53
N PHE A 29 -5.96 10.48 -1.81
CA PHE A 29 -6.64 11.47 -2.64
C PHE A 29 -7.23 12.59 -1.80
N MET A 30 -7.01 13.83 -2.24
CA MET A 30 -7.63 15.04 -1.72
C MET A 30 -8.75 15.46 -2.67
N HIS A 31 -9.98 15.52 -2.16
CA HIS A 31 -11.17 15.88 -2.93
C HIS A 31 -11.47 17.39 -2.92
N GLY A 32 -10.72 18.17 -2.14
CA GLY A 32 -10.87 19.62 -2.07
C GLY A 32 -9.60 20.30 -1.57
N LYS A 33 -9.53 21.62 -1.70
CA LYS A 33 -8.42 22.41 -1.16
C LYS A 33 -8.63 22.62 0.34
N ILE A 34 -8.10 21.69 1.15
CA ILE A 34 -8.14 21.74 2.62
C ILE A 34 -6.69 21.79 3.15
N PRO A 35 -6.05 22.99 3.20
CA PRO A 35 -4.62 23.11 3.48
C PRO A 35 -4.20 22.52 4.83
N THR A 36 -5.01 22.70 5.87
CA THR A 36 -4.74 22.17 7.23
C THR A 36 -4.71 20.64 7.26
N LEU A 37 -5.59 19.99 6.50
CA LEU A 37 -5.59 18.54 6.34
C LEU A 37 -4.37 18.07 5.54
N LYS A 38 -4.06 18.74 4.42
CA LYS A 38 -2.88 18.44 3.60
C LYS A 38 -1.60 18.46 4.44
N ILE A 39 -1.39 19.50 5.25
CA ILE A 39 -0.23 19.61 6.14
C ILE A 39 -0.19 18.44 7.14
N SER A 40 -1.33 18.14 7.77
CA SER A 40 -1.41 17.06 8.77
C SER A 40 -1.06 15.69 8.15
N LEU A 41 -1.56 15.40 6.96
CA LEU A 41 -1.30 14.13 6.27
C LEU A 41 0.15 14.01 5.80
N ILE A 42 0.75 15.10 5.29
CA ILE A 42 2.17 15.13 4.92
C ILE A 42 3.04 14.88 6.16
N GLN A 43 2.69 15.44 7.31
CA GLN A 43 3.43 15.20 8.55
C GLN A 43 3.34 13.75 9.02
N ILE A 44 2.18 13.11 8.91
CA ILE A 44 2.00 11.69 9.25
C ILE A 44 2.84 10.80 8.34
N PHE A 45 2.73 10.99 7.02
CA PHE A 45 3.38 10.13 6.02
C PHE A 45 4.78 10.61 5.59
N ARG A 46 5.42 11.46 6.41
CA ARG A 46 6.76 12.01 6.13
C ARG A 46 7.82 10.91 6.04
N ALA A 47 8.98 11.26 5.48
CA ALA A 47 10.13 10.35 5.38
C ALA A 47 9.80 9.01 4.71
N HIS A 48 9.00 9.08 3.64
CA HIS A 48 8.60 7.94 2.81
C HIS A 48 7.84 6.85 3.57
N LEU A 49 7.09 7.22 4.62
CA LEU A 49 6.42 6.24 5.49
C LEU A 49 5.48 5.30 4.71
N TRP A 50 4.77 5.80 3.68
CA TRP A 50 3.91 4.96 2.85
C TRP A 50 4.68 3.81 2.17
N GLN A 51 5.84 4.13 1.58
CA GLN A 51 6.70 3.12 0.94
C GLN A 51 7.27 2.14 1.96
N LYS A 52 7.68 2.64 3.13
CA LYS A 52 8.23 1.82 4.22
C LYS A 52 7.18 0.86 4.80
N ILE A 53 5.93 1.29 4.94
CA ILE A 53 4.84 0.40 5.38
C ILE A 53 4.65 -0.72 4.36
N HIS A 54 4.58 -0.38 3.07
CA HIS A 54 4.44 -1.38 2.01
C HIS A 54 5.61 -2.39 2.04
N GLU A 55 6.85 -1.91 2.11
CA GLU A 55 8.02 -2.78 2.19
C GLU A 55 8.05 -3.63 3.46
N SER A 56 7.70 -3.06 4.62
CA SER A 56 7.67 -3.79 5.89
C SER A 56 6.70 -4.97 5.83
N ILE A 57 5.48 -4.75 5.32
CA ILE A 57 4.48 -5.82 5.20
C ILE A 57 4.96 -6.93 4.26
N VAL A 58 5.58 -6.55 3.13
CA VAL A 58 6.15 -7.53 2.18
C VAL A 58 7.25 -8.36 2.86
N MET A 59 8.13 -7.73 3.63
CA MET A 59 9.20 -8.43 4.35
C MET A 59 8.66 -9.37 5.43
N ASP A 60 7.66 -8.93 6.20
CA ASP A 60 7.04 -9.75 7.25
C ASP A 60 6.36 -11.00 6.63
N LEU A 61 5.70 -10.83 5.48
CA LEU A 61 5.10 -11.97 4.75
C LEU A 61 6.16 -12.92 4.19
N CYS A 62 7.25 -12.42 3.61
CA CYS A 62 8.36 -13.27 3.18
C CYS A 62 8.88 -14.13 4.34
N GLN A 63 9.09 -13.52 5.51
CA GLN A 63 9.57 -14.25 6.70
C GLN A 63 8.60 -15.35 7.15
N VAL A 64 7.29 -15.11 7.10
CA VAL A 64 6.29 -16.13 7.44
C VAL A 64 6.30 -17.26 6.40
N PHE A 65 6.37 -16.94 5.10
CA PHE A 65 6.45 -17.99 4.07
C PHE A 65 7.74 -18.82 4.17
N ASP A 66 8.87 -18.19 4.49
CA ASP A 66 10.14 -18.88 4.70
C ASP A 66 10.10 -19.84 5.90
N GLN A 67 9.26 -19.56 6.91
CA GLN A 67 9.05 -20.45 8.06
C GLN A 67 8.13 -21.64 7.73
N GLU A 68 7.24 -21.49 6.76
CA GLU A 68 6.18 -22.46 6.42
C GLU A 68 6.44 -23.16 5.07
N LEU A 69 7.69 -23.17 4.59
CA LEU A 69 8.05 -23.75 3.29
C LEU A 69 7.58 -25.21 3.14
N ASP A 70 7.89 -26.05 4.12
CA ASP A 70 7.55 -27.47 4.08
C ASP A 70 6.04 -27.70 4.23
N ALA A 71 5.39 -26.95 5.13
CA ALA A 71 3.97 -27.09 5.42
C ALA A 71 3.09 -26.67 4.24
N LEU A 72 3.54 -25.69 3.45
CA LEU A 72 2.84 -25.16 2.28
C LEU A 72 3.35 -25.73 0.95
N GLU A 73 4.32 -26.65 0.99
CA GLU A 73 4.97 -27.23 -0.20
C GLU A 73 5.55 -26.13 -1.14
N ILE A 74 6.15 -25.10 -0.55
CA ILE A 74 6.84 -24.01 -1.27
C ILE A 74 8.30 -24.40 -1.48
N GLU A 75 8.76 -24.37 -2.73
CA GLU A 75 10.16 -24.58 -3.10
C GLU A 75 10.98 -23.30 -2.86
N THR A 76 10.46 -22.14 -3.24
CA THR A 76 11.17 -20.86 -3.13
C THR A 76 10.20 -19.69 -2.96
N VAL A 77 10.52 -18.80 -2.02
CA VAL A 77 9.89 -17.49 -1.84
C VAL A 77 10.79 -16.44 -2.50
N GLN A 78 10.32 -15.81 -3.58
CA GLN A 78 11.08 -14.80 -4.30
C GLN A 78 10.44 -13.41 -4.09
N LYS A 79 11.16 -12.51 -3.42
CA LYS A 79 10.80 -11.09 -3.35
C LYS A 79 11.18 -10.40 -4.66
N GLU A 80 10.21 -9.75 -5.30
CA GLU A 80 10.42 -9.06 -6.56
C GLU A 80 11.06 -7.68 -6.38
N THR A 81 11.91 -7.29 -7.34
CA THR A 81 12.41 -5.91 -7.41
C THR A 81 11.34 -5.03 -8.05
N ILE A 82 10.73 -4.17 -7.26
CA ILE A 82 9.62 -3.33 -7.69
C ILE A 82 10.05 -1.89 -8.02
N HIS A 83 9.27 -1.23 -8.88
CA HIS A 83 9.44 0.20 -9.10
C HIS A 83 9.17 0.99 -7.80
N PRO A 84 10.00 1.98 -7.41
CA PRO A 84 9.89 2.67 -6.12
C PRO A 84 8.51 3.32 -5.86
N ARG A 85 7.83 3.75 -6.93
CA ARG A 85 6.49 4.36 -6.87
C ARG A 85 5.32 3.35 -6.88
N LYS A 86 5.58 2.05 -6.97
CA LYS A 86 4.52 1.02 -7.04
C LYS A 86 3.56 1.12 -5.86
N SER A 87 4.09 1.29 -4.65
CA SER A 87 3.31 1.30 -3.41
C SER A 87 2.18 2.34 -3.36
N TYR A 88 2.29 3.42 -4.14
CA TYR A 88 1.24 4.45 -4.27
C TYR A 88 0.80 4.67 -5.72
N LYS A 89 1.00 3.68 -6.61
CA LYS A 89 0.43 3.71 -7.96
C LYS A 89 -0.97 3.09 -7.92
N MET A 90 -2.00 3.92 -7.99
CA MET A 90 -3.39 3.49 -7.73
C MET A 90 -4.15 2.95 -8.94
N ASN A 91 -3.54 2.93 -10.13
CA ASN A 91 -4.20 2.52 -11.38
C ASN A 91 -3.62 1.24 -12.01
N SER A 92 -2.53 0.70 -11.47
CA SER A 92 -1.92 -0.55 -11.92
C SER A 92 -0.99 -1.10 -10.85
N SER A 93 -0.82 -2.41 -10.78
CA SER A 93 0.11 -3.07 -9.84
C SER A 93 0.95 -4.15 -10.53
N CYS A 94 1.80 -4.80 -9.75
CA CYS A 94 2.53 -6.03 -10.09
C CYS A 94 2.64 -6.90 -8.83
N ALA A 95 3.16 -8.13 -8.94
CA ALA A 95 3.45 -8.96 -7.77
C ALA A 95 4.57 -8.33 -6.91
N ASP A 96 4.51 -8.53 -5.59
CA ASP A 96 5.59 -8.22 -4.65
C ASP A 96 6.41 -9.46 -4.29
N ILE A 97 5.75 -10.62 -4.26
CA ILE A 97 6.30 -11.92 -3.89
C ILE A 97 5.81 -12.93 -4.93
N LEU A 98 6.71 -13.77 -5.42
CA LEU A 98 6.40 -14.96 -6.20
C LEU A 98 6.72 -16.20 -5.35
N LEU A 99 5.79 -17.14 -5.30
CA LEU A 99 5.99 -18.43 -4.63
C LEU A 99 6.11 -19.51 -5.70
N PHE A 100 7.20 -20.25 -5.65
CA PHE A 100 7.42 -21.42 -6.49
C PHE A 100 7.04 -22.65 -5.69
N ALA A 101 6.17 -23.48 -6.25
CA ALA A 101 5.65 -24.65 -5.58
C ALA A 101 6.55 -25.86 -5.86
N SER A 102 6.85 -26.65 -4.83
CA SER A 102 7.57 -27.93 -4.98
C SER A 102 6.75 -28.92 -5.83
N TYR A 103 5.42 -28.83 -5.75
CA TYR A 103 4.47 -29.61 -6.54
C TYR A 103 3.26 -28.76 -6.96
N LYS A 104 2.42 -29.28 -7.84
CA LYS A 104 1.25 -28.54 -8.33
C LYS A 104 0.24 -28.29 -7.21
N TRP A 105 0.04 -27.03 -6.83
CA TRP A 105 -1.04 -26.64 -5.91
C TRP A 105 -2.43 -26.82 -6.50
N ASN A 106 -3.35 -27.30 -5.66
CA ASN A 106 -4.77 -27.27 -5.94
C ASN A 106 -5.35 -25.93 -5.47
N VAL A 107 -5.58 -25.01 -6.40
CA VAL A 107 -6.09 -23.66 -6.12
C VAL A 107 -7.57 -23.54 -6.44
N SER A 108 -8.30 -22.74 -5.66
CA SER A 108 -9.70 -22.40 -5.96
C SER A 108 -9.79 -21.32 -7.06
N ARG A 109 -11.00 -21.10 -7.58
CA ARG A 109 -11.33 -19.87 -8.33
C ARG A 109 -11.62 -18.71 -7.38
#